data_AF-A0A4S8PKT0-F1
#
_entry.id   AF-A0A4S8PKT0-F1
#
_cell.length_a   1.000
_cell.length_b   1.000
_cell.length_c   1.000
_cell.angle_alpha   90.00
_cell.angle_beta   90.00
_cell.angle_gamma   90.00
#
_symmetry.space_group_name_H-M   'P 1'
#
loop_
_entity.id
_entity.type
_entity.pdbx_description
1 polymer ?
#
loop_
_entity_poly.entity_id
_entity_poly.type
_entity_poly.pdbx_seq_one_letter_code
_entity_poly.pdbx_strand_id
1 'polypeptide(L)'
;MVSVANSNWELIAWTSGSATHVSVRGPETHPTTVPLGGGIDGAFGVVFRHGAFLRPLPVGPLVDTSVSSPHATARTFVLEGDEWEIPGYENTETFVDRLVRSGLLVRDPLVADVLAGDAPMLVTPRSVQRRVAAATGLTQGAIRQIERARQAAMLLLSGEAPADVVHRVGYHDQPHLARSLNRFVGRRATDLREHDPTEALSLLYKTDAEVRP
;
A
#
# COMPACT_ATOMS: atom_id res chain seq x y z
N MET A 1 -6.96 -2.23 -15.00
CA MET A 1 -5.65 -2.21 -14.32
C MET A 1 -5.74 -3.09 -13.08
N VAL A 2 -4.71 -3.88 -12.80
CA VAL A 2 -4.63 -4.70 -11.59
C VAL A 2 -3.78 -3.95 -10.55
N SER A 3 -4.36 -3.68 -9.38
CA SER A 3 -3.65 -3.23 -8.19
C SER A 3 -3.06 -4.45 -7.49
N VAL A 4 -1.75 -4.44 -7.26
CA VAL A 4 -1.07 -5.49 -6.49
C VAL A 4 -1.37 -5.28 -5.01
N ALA A 5 -1.44 -6.36 -4.23
CA ALA A 5 -1.61 -6.28 -2.77
C ALA A 5 -0.60 -5.27 -2.16
N ASN A 6 -1.09 -4.49 -1.22
CA ASN A 6 -0.35 -3.40 -0.58
C ASN A 6 -0.63 -3.43 0.92
N SER A 7 0.42 -3.47 1.73
CA SER A 7 0.25 -3.50 3.19
C SER A 7 -0.02 -2.12 3.80
N ASN A 8 0.17 -1.07 3.01
CA ASN A 8 -0.08 0.32 3.38
C ASN A 8 -1.47 0.78 2.95
N TRP A 9 -2.03 1.74 3.68
CA TRP A 9 -3.20 2.49 3.23
C TRP A 9 -2.76 3.71 2.42
N GLU A 10 -3.65 4.21 1.58
CA GLU A 10 -3.36 5.29 0.63
C GLU A 10 -4.53 6.26 0.51
N LEU A 11 -4.20 7.50 0.14
CA LEU A 11 -5.14 8.46 -0.41
C LEU A 11 -4.94 8.47 -1.93
N ILE A 12 -5.99 8.24 -2.69
CA ILE A 12 -5.95 8.28 -4.15
C ILE A 12 -6.98 9.29 -4.67
N ALA A 13 -6.52 10.15 -5.58
CA ALA A 13 -7.35 11.05 -6.36
C ALA A 13 -7.28 10.65 -7.84
N TRP A 14 -8.41 10.58 -8.52
CA TRP A 14 -8.44 10.27 -9.96
C TRP A 14 -9.59 10.97 -10.66
N THR A 15 -9.43 11.17 -11.97
CA THR A 15 -10.46 11.71 -12.85
C THR A 15 -10.98 10.63 -13.78
N SER A 16 -12.30 10.61 -13.96
CA SER A 16 -13.00 9.72 -14.90
C SER A 16 -14.01 10.56 -15.68
N GLY A 17 -13.63 10.98 -16.90
CA GLY A 17 -14.39 11.96 -17.65
C GLY A 17 -14.31 13.33 -16.98
N SER A 18 -15.45 13.96 -16.70
CA SER A 18 -15.48 15.27 -16.01
C SER A 18 -15.53 15.17 -14.48
N ALA A 19 -15.66 13.97 -13.92
CA ALA A 19 -15.78 13.75 -12.48
C ALA A 19 -14.41 13.52 -11.85
N THR A 20 -14.14 14.24 -10.75
CA THR A 20 -12.99 13.99 -9.87
C THR A 20 -13.46 13.16 -8.68
N HIS A 21 -12.66 12.18 -8.31
CA HIS A 21 -12.89 11.30 -7.18
C HIS A 21 -11.68 11.32 -6.25
N VAL A 22 -11.93 11.26 -4.95
CA VAL A 22 -10.90 11.06 -3.94
C VAL A 22 -11.36 9.97 -3.00
N SER A 23 -10.47 9.04 -2.65
CA SER A 23 -10.76 7.93 -1.76
C SER A 23 -9.58 7.62 -0.85
N VAL A 24 -9.88 7.22 0.38
CA VAL A 24 -8.94 6.57 1.29
C VAL A 24 -9.11 5.07 1.12
N ARG A 25 -8.09 4.39 0.59
CA ARG A 25 -8.08 2.93 0.43
C ARG A 25 -7.24 2.33 1.55
N GLY A 26 -7.75 1.29 2.20
CA GLY A 26 -6.96 0.58 3.19
C GLY A 26 -5.97 -0.38 2.56
N PRO A 27 -5.24 -1.14 3.40
CA PRO A 27 -4.36 -2.19 2.93
C PRO A 27 -5.12 -3.25 2.12
N GLU A 28 -4.51 -3.73 1.05
CA GLU A 28 -5.03 -4.77 0.17
C GLU A 28 -4.27 -6.08 0.43
N THR A 29 -4.98 -7.14 0.77
CA THR A 29 -4.43 -8.47 1.08
C THR A 29 -4.43 -9.41 -0.12
N HIS A 30 -5.01 -8.97 -1.23
CA HIS A 30 -5.03 -9.65 -2.52
C HIS A 30 -5.02 -8.62 -3.66
N PRO A 31 -4.70 -9.03 -4.89
CA PRO A 31 -4.84 -8.18 -6.06
C PRO A 31 -6.27 -7.72 -6.23
N THR A 32 -6.45 -6.45 -6.57
CA THR A 32 -7.75 -5.86 -6.87
C THR A 32 -7.77 -5.39 -8.30
N THR A 33 -8.73 -5.89 -9.08
CA THR A 33 -9.00 -5.32 -10.40
C THR A 33 -9.79 -4.05 -10.21
N VAL A 34 -9.22 -2.90 -10.58
CA VAL A 34 -9.97 -1.66 -10.65
C VAL A 34 -10.64 -1.62 -12.02
N PRO A 35 -11.98 -1.72 -12.10
CA PRO A 35 -12.69 -1.59 -13.36
C PRO A 35 -12.59 -0.14 -13.82
N LEU A 36 -11.64 0.13 -14.70
CA LEU A 36 -11.48 1.42 -15.37
C LEU A 36 -12.57 1.56 -16.44
N GLY A 37 -13.83 1.58 -16.03
CA GLY A 37 -14.98 1.78 -16.92
C GLY A 37 -15.00 3.22 -17.43
N GLY A 38 -14.25 3.50 -18.49
CA GLY A 38 -14.19 4.83 -19.13
C GLY A 38 -12.77 5.38 -19.32
N GLY A 39 -11.74 4.68 -18.84
CA GLY A 39 -10.39 5.23 -18.75
C GLY A 39 -10.25 6.19 -17.56
N ILE A 40 -9.08 6.20 -16.93
CA ILE A 40 -8.71 7.25 -15.99
C ILE A 40 -7.91 8.28 -16.78
N ASP A 41 -8.34 9.54 -16.77
CA ASP A 41 -7.62 10.62 -17.46
C ASP A 41 -6.34 11.01 -16.70
N GLY A 42 -6.36 10.86 -15.37
CA GLY A 42 -5.21 11.06 -14.50
C GLY A 42 -5.47 10.50 -13.10
N ALA A 43 -4.42 10.01 -12.45
CA ALA A 43 -4.45 9.56 -11.06
C ALA A 43 -3.25 10.11 -10.29
N PHE A 44 -3.47 10.42 -9.02
CA PHE A 44 -2.43 10.78 -8.07
C PHE A 44 -2.69 10.05 -6.75
N GLY A 45 -1.64 9.47 -6.17
CA GLY A 45 -1.73 8.69 -4.94
C GLY A 45 -0.67 9.09 -3.94
N VAL A 46 -1.05 9.10 -2.67
CA VAL A 46 -0.13 9.24 -1.52
C VAL A 46 -0.25 7.98 -0.69
N VAL A 47 0.85 7.23 -0.57
CA VAL A 47 0.88 6.03 0.27
C VAL A 47 1.51 6.36 1.61
N PHE A 48 0.83 5.97 2.69
CA PHE A 48 1.24 6.29 4.05
C PHE A 48 2.00 5.12 4.65
N ARG A 49 3.20 5.40 5.18
CA ARG A 49 4.04 4.41 5.86
C ARG A 49 3.32 3.77 7.04
N HIS A 50 3.71 2.54 7.36
CA HIS A 50 3.17 1.84 8.51
C HIS A 50 3.35 2.64 9.80
N GLY A 51 2.34 2.58 10.66
CA GLY A 51 2.30 3.38 11.88
C GLY A 51 1.71 4.77 11.68
N ALA A 52 1.67 5.31 10.45
CA ALA A 52 0.84 6.49 10.15
C ALA A 52 -0.61 6.06 9.89
N PHE A 53 -1.59 6.77 10.44
CA PHE A 53 -3.00 6.49 10.21
C PHE A 53 -3.87 7.74 10.45
N LEU A 54 -5.03 7.77 9.80
CA LEU A 54 -6.05 8.79 10.06
C LEU A 54 -6.81 8.43 11.34
N ARG A 55 -6.78 9.30 12.34
CA ARG A 55 -7.48 9.12 13.62
C ARG A 55 -8.97 8.77 13.49
N PRO A 56 -9.75 9.39 12.58
CA PRO A 56 -11.18 9.09 12.46
C PRO A 56 -11.45 7.86 11.58
N LEU A 57 -10.46 7.39 10.83
CA LEU A 57 -10.56 6.25 9.93
C LEU A 57 -9.60 5.15 10.40
N PRO A 58 -9.97 4.36 11.43
CA PRO A 58 -9.16 3.24 11.87
C PRO A 58 -8.91 2.28 10.70
N VAL A 59 -7.67 1.81 10.57
CA VAL A 59 -7.23 1.05 9.38
C VAL A 59 -7.86 -0.34 9.29
N GLY A 60 -8.22 -0.95 10.41
CA GLY A 60 -8.81 -2.30 10.45
C GLY A 60 -10.05 -2.48 9.56
N PRO A 61 -11.10 -1.66 9.73
CA PRO A 61 -12.26 -1.66 8.83
C PRO A 61 -11.96 -1.32 7.36
N LEU A 62 -10.83 -0.66 7.07
CA LEU A 62 -10.43 -0.29 5.72
C LEU A 62 -9.72 -1.42 4.95
N VAL A 63 -9.31 -2.51 5.61
CA VAL A 63 -8.63 -3.63 4.93
C VAL A 63 -9.53 -4.19 3.83
N ASP A 64 -8.97 -4.33 2.62
CA ASP A 64 -9.65 -4.74 1.39
C ASP A 64 -10.87 -3.89 1.02
N THR A 65 -10.96 -2.67 1.56
CA THR A 65 -12.03 -1.71 1.27
C THR A 65 -11.50 -0.29 1.10
N SER A 66 -12.43 0.65 0.87
CA SER A 66 -12.10 2.06 0.70
C SER A 66 -13.27 2.94 1.11
N VAL A 67 -12.97 4.17 1.51
CA VAL A 67 -13.96 5.21 1.82
C VAL A 67 -13.75 6.37 0.85
N SER A 68 -14.73 6.57 -0.03
CA SER A 68 -14.74 7.71 -0.95
C SER A 68 -15.14 8.99 -0.23
N SER A 69 -14.51 10.09 -0.62
CA SER A 69 -14.96 11.43 -0.23
C SER A 69 -16.42 11.62 -0.65
N PRO A 70 -17.28 12.17 0.23
CA PRO A 70 -18.67 12.44 -0.11
C PRO A 70 -18.81 13.51 -1.19
N HIS A 71 -17.81 14.39 -1.34
CA HIS A 71 -17.76 15.41 -2.38
C HIS A 71 -16.33 15.70 -2.83
N ALA A 72 -16.13 15.83 -4.13
CA ALA A 72 -14.87 16.27 -4.71
C ALA A 72 -15.15 17.18 -5.91
N THR A 73 -14.38 18.26 -6.00
CA THR A 73 -14.30 19.15 -7.16
C THR A 73 -13.01 18.86 -7.92
N ALA A 74 -12.73 19.64 -8.97
CA ALA A 74 -11.47 19.55 -9.69
C ALA A 74 -10.24 19.93 -8.84
N ARG A 75 -10.42 20.58 -7.68
CA ARG A 75 -9.31 21.09 -6.84
C ARG A 75 -9.41 20.68 -5.38
N THR A 76 -10.58 20.33 -4.90
CA THR A 76 -10.83 20.13 -3.47
C THR A 76 -11.64 18.86 -3.22
N PHE A 77 -11.58 18.35 -2.00
CA PHE A 77 -12.38 17.22 -1.55
C PHE A 77 -12.72 17.37 -0.08
N VAL A 78 -13.75 16.64 0.37
CA VAL A 78 -14.17 16.64 1.77
C VAL A 78 -13.53 15.47 2.53
N LEU A 79 -12.89 15.78 3.66
CA LEU A 79 -12.38 14.80 4.62
C LEU A 79 -12.83 15.22 6.00
N GLU A 80 -13.57 14.35 6.69
CA GLU A 80 -14.14 14.62 8.03
C GLU A 80 -15.02 15.89 8.08
N GLY A 81 -15.71 16.19 6.99
CA GLY A 81 -16.60 17.35 6.88
C GLY A 81 -15.89 18.66 6.51
N ASP A 82 -14.56 18.70 6.56
CA ASP A 82 -13.77 19.86 6.13
C ASP A 82 -13.34 19.75 4.67
N GLU A 83 -13.18 20.89 3.99
CA GLU A 83 -12.70 20.96 2.62
C GLU A 83 -11.17 21.07 2.55
N TRP A 84 -10.55 20.19 1.79
CA TRP A 84 -9.10 20.07 1.60
C TRP A 84 -8.73 20.24 0.13
N GLU A 85 -7.61 20.89 -0.15
CA GLU A 85 -7.04 20.89 -1.50
C GLU A 85 -6.54 19.48 -1.85
N ILE A 86 -6.84 19.01 -3.06
CA ILE A 86 -6.38 17.72 -3.57
C ILE A 86 -4.85 17.79 -3.73
N PRO A 87 -4.10 16.85 -3.15
CA PRO A 87 -2.66 16.85 -3.29
C PRO A 87 -2.24 16.47 -4.72
N GLY A 88 -1.11 17.02 -5.13
CA GLY A 88 -0.36 16.66 -6.33
C GLY A 88 1.14 16.77 -6.05
N TYR A 89 1.96 16.55 -7.08
CA TYR A 89 3.43 16.50 -6.91
C TYR A 89 4.04 17.75 -6.26
N GLU A 90 3.43 18.93 -6.44
CA GLU A 90 3.97 20.19 -5.94
C GLU A 90 3.57 20.53 -4.50
N ASN A 91 2.43 20.02 -4.01
CA ASN A 91 1.87 20.45 -2.71
C ASN A 91 1.66 19.28 -1.72
N THR A 92 2.07 18.05 -2.06
CA THR A 92 1.82 16.86 -1.21
C THR A 92 2.42 16.99 0.19
N GLU A 93 3.64 17.49 0.32
CA GLU A 93 4.27 17.68 1.64
C GLU A 93 3.46 18.66 2.50
N THR A 94 3.06 19.80 1.92
CA THR A 94 2.20 20.78 2.59
C THR A 94 0.86 20.19 3.00
N PHE A 95 0.26 19.36 2.15
CA PHE A 95 -0.99 18.65 2.45
C PHE A 95 -0.82 17.71 3.66
N VAL A 96 0.24 16.90 3.68
CA VAL A 96 0.54 15.98 4.81
C VAL A 96 0.79 16.77 6.09
N ASP A 97 1.57 17.86 6.04
CA ASP A 97 1.84 18.71 7.21
C ASP A 97 0.57 19.34 7.78
N ARG A 98 -0.41 19.66 6.93
CA ARG A 98 -1.70 20.17 7.38
C ARG A 98 -2.53 19.09 8.07
N LEU A 99 -2.51 17.84 7.57
CA LEU A 99 -3.19 16.72 8.22
C LEU A 99 -2.60 16.41 9.60
N VAL A 100 -1.28 16.52 9.75
CA VAL A 100 -0.60 16.35 11.06
C VAL A 100 -0.98 17.49 12.00
N ARG A 101 -0.93 18.75 11.53
CA ARG A 101 -1.28 19.93 12.34
C ARG A 101 -2.74 19.94 12.80
N SER A 102 -3.67 19.43 12.00
CA SER A 102 -5.08 19.27 12.39
C SER A 102 -5.31 18.07 13.33
N GLY A 103 -4.29 17.24 13.57
CA GLY A 103 -4.39 16.05 14.40
C GLY A 103 -5.13 14.88 13.77
N LEU A 104 -5.49 14.99 12.48
CA LEU A 104 -6.13 13.95 11.68
C LEU A 104 -5.16 12.83 11.38
N LEU A 105 -3.94 13.15 10.92
CA LEU A 105 -2.89 12.15 10.68
C LEU A 105 -2.02 12.00 11.93
N VAL A 106 -1.95 10.79 12.46
CA VAL A 106 -1.19 10.43 13.65
C VAL A 106 -0.17 9.36 13.30
N ARG A 107 0.95 9.32 14.03
CA ARG A 107 1.98 8.29 13.90
C ARG A 107 2.16 7.52 15.20
N ASP A 108 2.16 6.20 15.13
CA ASP A 108 2.60 5.29 16.19
C ASP A 108 4.06 4.87 15.95
N PRO A 109 5.04 5.44 16.70
CA PRO A 109 6.46 5.15 16.46
C PRO A 109 6.81 3.69 16.73
N LEU A 110 6.20 3.05 17.74
CA LEU A 110 6.45 1.65 18.05
C LEU A 110 6.13 0.74 16.86
N VAL A 111 5.03 1.03 16.16
CA VAL A 111 4.61 0.24 14.99
C VAL A 111 5.58 0.46 13.83
N ALA A 112 6.06 1.68 13.63
CA ALA A 112 7.06 1.98 12.61
C ALA A 112 8.37 1.21 12.87
N ASP A 113 8.87 1.24 14.10
CA ASP A 113 10.13 0.59 14.49
C ASP A 113 10.03 -0.95 14.37
N VAL A 114 8.94 -1.53 14.90
CA VAL A 114 8.68 -2.98 14.82
C VAL A 114 8.62 -3.48 13.38
N LEU A 115 8.06 -2.69 12.47
CA LEU A 115 7.94 -3.05 11.06
C LEU A 115 9.21 -2.73 10.26
N ALA A 116 10.06 -1.84 10.75
CA ALA A 116 11.44 -1.68 10.27
C ALA A 116 12.36 -2.83 10.70
N GLY A 117 11.90 -3.69 11.62
CA GLY A 117 12.63 -4.86 12.10
C GLY A 117 13.23 -4.70 13.50
N ASP A 118 12.95 -3.59 14.18
CA ASP A 118 13.45 -3.35 15.53
C ASP A 118 12.69 -4.19 16.56
N ALA A 119 13.42 -4.72 17.54
CA ALA A 119 12.85 -5.48 18.65
C ALA A 119 12.63 -4.56 19.86
N PRO A 120 11.38 -4.23 20.22
CA PRO A 120 11.12 -3.37 21.38
C PRO A 120 11.47 -4.12 22.67
N MET A 121 12.45 -3.62 23.43
CA MET A 121 12.95 -4.28 24.65
C MET A 121 11.93 -4.36 25.80
N LEU A 122 10.91 -3.50 25.80
CA LEU A 122 9.99 -3.31 26.93
C LEU A 122 8.55 -3.78 26.66
N VAL A 123 8.28 -4.36 25.49
CA VAL A 123 6.91 -4.71 25.07
C VAL A 123 6.84 -6.19 24.72
N THR A 124 5.88 -6.89 25.32
CA THR A 124 5.69 -8.32 25.02
C THR A 124 5.30 -8.54 23.56
N PRO A 125 5.66 -9.68 22.94
CA PRO A 125 5.28 -9.99 21.55
C PRO A 125 3.77 -9.88 21.29
N ARG A 126 2.94 -10.26 22.27
CA ARG A 126 1.48 -10.17 22.17
C ARG A 126 1.00 -8.72 22.14
N SER A 127 1.58 -7.85 22.95
CA SER A 127 1.25 -6.42 22.97
C SER A 127 1.68 -5.74 21.67
N VAL A 128 2.87 -6.09 21.14
CA VAL A 128 3.33 -5.65 19.82
C VAL A 128 2.35 -6.06 18.73
N GLN A 129 2.01 -7.35 18.67
CA GLN A 129 1.10 -7.89 17.66
C GLN A 129 -0.26 -7.20 17.66
N ARG A 130 -0.85 -6.98 18.84
CA ARG A 130 -2.14 -6.29 18.98
C ARG A 130 -2.05 -4.85 18.48
N ARG A 131 -0.95 -4.16 18.80
CA ARG A 131 -0.76 -2.75 18.43
C ARG A 131 -0.51 -2.56 16.94
N VAL A 132 0.28 -3.45 16.33
CA VAL A 132 0.43 -3.51 14.87
C VAL A 132 -0.93 -3.72 14.21
N ALA A 133 -1.68 -4.75 14.62
CA ALA A 133 -3.00 -5.02 14.04
C ALA A 133 -3.99 -3.86 14.21
N ALA A 134 -3.94 -3.13 15.33
CA ALA A 134 -4.78 -1.95 15.53
C ALA A 134 -4.39 -0.78 14.62
N ALA A 135 -3.09 -0.57 14.39
CA ALA A 135 -2.58 0.56 13.59
C ALA A 135 -2.61 0.30 12.08
N THR A 136 -2.50 -0.95 11.64
CA THR A 136 -2.39 -1.31 10.23
C THR A 136 -3.56 -2.15 9.73
N GLY A 137 -4.44 -2.64 10.61
CA GLY A 137 -5.45 -3.64 10.25
C GLY A 137 -4.89 -5.04 9.94
N LEU A 138 -3.57 -5.19 9.83
CA LEU A 138 -2.90 -6.41 9.41
C LEU A 138 -1.97 -6.96 10.49
N THR A 139 -1.73 -8.26 10.44
CA THR A 139 -0.70 -8.89 11.28
C THR A 139 0.70 -8.57 10.74
N GLN A 140 1.73 -8.55 11.61
CA GLN A 140 3.12 -8.41 11.15
C GLN A 140 3.50 -9.49 10.12
N GLY A 141 3.02 -10.73 10.32
CA GLY A 141 3.23 -11.82 9.37
C GLY A 141 2.58 -11.57 8.01
N ALA A 142 1.36 -11.02 7.97
CA ALA A 142 0.69 -10.67 6.72
C ALA A 142 1.44 -9.56 5.98
N ILE A 143 1.84 -8.50 6.69
CA ILE A 143 2.64 -7.40 6.12
C ILE A 143 3.93 -7.95 5.49
N ARG A 144 4.69 -8.78 6.25
CA ARG A 144 5.92 -9.40 5.73
C ARG A 144 5.68 -10.26 4.49
N GLN A 145 4.57 -11.01 4.43
CA GLN A 145 4.25 -11.84 3.26
C GLN A 145 3.94 -10.98 2.03
N ILE A 146 3.17 -9.90 2.19
CA ILE A 146 2.83 -8.96 1.11
C ILE A 146 4.10 -8.27 0.61
N GLU A 147 4.90 -7.68 1.51
CA GLU A 147 6.14 -7.00 1.14
C GLU A 147 7.15 -7.92 0.47
N ARG A 148 7.30 -9.16 0.96
CA ARG A 148 8.16 -10.17 0.32
C ARG A 148 7.68 -10.53 -1.09
N ALA A 149 6.37 -10.63 -1.31
CA ALA A 149 5.83 -10.89 -2.65
C ALA A 149 6.06 -9.70 -3.60
N ARG A 150 5.86 -8.46 -3.12
CA ARG A 150 6.12 -7.23 -3.87
C ARG A 150 7.59 -7.08 -4.25
N GLN A 151 8.50 -7.33 -3.30
CA GLN A 151 9.94 -7.32 -3.57
C GLN A 151 10.32 -8.38 -4.61
N ALA A 152 9.81 -9.60 -4.49
CA ALA A 152 10.04 -10.64 -5.48
C ALA A 152 9.53 -10.25 -6.87
N ALA A 153 8.37 -9.59 -6.97
CA ALA A 153 7.84 -9.10 -8.24
C ALA A 153 8.74 -8.02 -8.87
N MET A 154 9.24 -7.07 -8.08
CA MET A 154 10.17 -6.06 -8.57
C MET A 154 11.48 -6.66 -9.09
N LEU A 155 12.02 -7.67 -8.40
CA LEU A 155 13.22 -8.38 -8.85
C LEU A 155 13.00 -9.11 -10.17
N LEU A 156 11.85 -9.80 -10.31
CA LEU A 156 11.48 -10.47 -11.56
C LEU A 156 11.28 -9.49 -12.71
N LEU A 157 10.63 -8.34 -12.47
CA LEU A 157 10.48 -7.26 -13.45
C LEU A 157 11.82 -6.67 -13.88
N SER A 158 12.82 -6.66 -12.99
CA SER A 158 14.19 -6.26 -13.32
C SER A 158 14.99 -7.32 -14.11
N GLY A 159 14.37 -8.45 -14.45
CA GLY A 159 14.95 -9.52 -15.27
C GLY A 159 15.64 -10.63 -14.48
N GLU A 160 15.60 -10.58 -13.15
CA GLU A 160 16.29 -11.57 -12.31
C GLU A 160 15.69 -12.97 -12.44
N ALA A 161 16.52 -14.01 -12.33
CA ALA A 161 16.08 -15.39 -12.50
C ALA A 161 15.25 -15.86 -11.28
N PRO A 162 14.14 -16.61 -11.48
CA PRO A 162 13.30 -17.05 -10.35
C PRO A 162 14.04 -17.83 -9.25
N ALA A 163 15.09 -18.57 -9.60
CA ALA A 163 15.92 -19.28 -8.62
C ALA A 163 16.68 -18.33 -7.70
N ASP A 164 17.25 -17.25 -8.25
CA ASP A 164 17.97 -16.24 -7.48
C ASP A 164 17.01 -15.44 -6.61
N VAL A 165 15.84 -15.08 -7.15
CA VAL A 165 14.78 -14.39 -6.41
C VAL A 165 14.33 -15.19 -5.19
N VAL A 166 14.11 -16.51 -5.32
CA VAL A 166 13.77 -17.39 -4.19
C VAL A 166 14.78 -17.25 -3.06
N HIS A 167 16.08 -17.28 -3.38
CA HIS A 167 17.14 -17.16 -2.38
C HIS A 167 17.19 -15.75 -1.78
N ARG A 168 17.14 -14.71 -2.61
CA ARG A 168 17.27 -13.30 -2.19
C ARG A 168 16.18 -12.84 -1.24
N VAL A 169 14.95 -13.28 -1.45
CA VAL A 169 13.80 -12.84 -0.62
C VAL A 169 13.37 -13.90 0.40
N GLY A 170 14.10 -15.02 0.53
CA GLY A 170 13.85 -16.03 1.55
C GLY A 170 12.59 -16.87 1.32
N TYR A 171 12.30 -17.26 0.09
CA TYR A 171 11.36 -18.36 -0.18
C TYR A 171 12.07 -19.70 -0.06
N HIS A 172 11.33 -20.74 0.32
CA HIS A 172 11.87 -22.10 0.40
C HIS A 172 12.24 -22.67 -0.97
N ASP A 173 11.38 -22.43 -1.97
CA ASP A 173 11.53 -22.93 -3.33
C ASP A 173 10.66 -22.10 -4.32
N GLN A 174 10.80 -22.40 -5.62
CA GLN A 174 10.02 -21.74 -6.67
C GLN A 174 8.50 -21.96 -6.56
N PRO A 175 7.99 -23.17 -6.21
CA PRO A 175 6.56 -23.34 -5.91
C PRO A 175 6.02 -22.39 -4.82
N HIS A 176 6.78 -22.14 -3.74
CA HIS A 176 6.38 -21.19 -2.70
C HIS A 176 6.36 -19.74 -3.21
N LEU A 177 7.36 -19.35 -4.00
CA LEU A 177 7.37 -18.05 -4.69
C LEU A 177 6.13 -17.93 -5.59
N ALA A 178 5.85 -18.93 -6.42
CA ALA A 178 4.73 -18.91 -7.37
C ALA A 178 3.37 -18.77 -6.67
N ARG A 179 3.14 -19.48 -5.55
CA ARG A 179 1.92 -19.33 -4.75
C ARG A 179 1.78 -17.92 -4.17
N SER A 180 2.88 -17.35 -3.71
CA SER A 180 2.90 -15.99 -3.14
C SER A 180 2.61 -14.93 -4.20
N LEU A 181 3.24 -15.03 -5.37
CA LEU A 181 2.98 -14.14 -6.51
C LEU A 181 1.53 -14.23 -6.98
N ASN A 182 0.98 -15.45 -7.12
CA ASN A 182 -0.41 -15.60 -7.49
C ASN A 182 -1.36 -14.96 -6.46
N ARG A 183 -1.08 -15.18 -5.16
CA ARG A 183 -1.93 -14.67 -4.07
C ARG A 183 -1.90 -13.16 -3.94
N PHE A 184 -0.73 -12.53 -4.03
CA PHE A 184 -0.55 -11.12 -3.68
C PHE A 184 -0.34 -10.21 -4.90
N VAL A 185 0.15 -10.75 -6.01
CA VAL A 185 0.44 -9.99 -7.25
C VAL A 185 -0.54 -10.32 -8.37
N GLY A 186 -1.13 -11.52 -8.35
CA GLY A 186 -2.07 -11.97 -9.39
C GLY A 186 -1.39 -12.25 -10.74
N ARG A 187 -0.05 -12.40 -10.73
CA ARG A 187 0.77 -12.66 -11.92
C ARG A 187 1.74 -13.80 -11.62
N ARG A 188 2.11 -14.57 -12.65
CA ARG A 188 3.16 -15.59 -12.53
C ARG A 188 4.52 -14.97 -12.78
N ALA A 189 5.58 -15.65 -12.33
CA ALA A 189 6.95 -15.19 -12.52
C ALA A 189 7.33 -15.05 -14.01
N THR A 190 6.80 -15.91 -14.89
CA THR A 190 6.98 -15.79 -16.35
C THR A 190 6.31 -14.52 -16.89
N ASP A 191 5.06 -14.27 -16.48
CA ASP A 191 4.28 -13.10 -16.94
C ASP A 191 4.91 -11.77 -16.50
N LEU A 192 5.64 -11.77 -15.38
CA LEU A 192 6.38 -10.61 -14.87
C LEU A 192 7.72 -10.39 -15.60
N ARG A 193 8.35 -11.45 -16.10
CA ARG A 193 9.63 -11.37 -16.82
C ARG A 193 9.46 -11.05 -18.30
N GLU A 194 8.37 -11.50 -18.89
CA GLU A 194 8.00 -11.26 -20.30
C GLU A 194 7.20 -9.97 -20.49
N HIS A 195 7.04 -9.19 -19.42
CA HIS A 195 6.12 -8.07 -19.36
C HIS A 195 6.50 -6.91 -20.29
N ASP A 196 5.52 -6.39 -21.03
CA ASP A 196 5.63 -5.12 -21.74
C ASP A 196 5.67 -3.97 -20.71
N PRO A 197 6.69 -3.09 -20.71
CA PRO A 197 6.80 -1.95 -19.81
C PRO A 197 5.57 -1.02 -19.79
N THR A 198 4.70 -1.10 -20.79
CA THR A 198 3.48 -0.29 -20.90
C THR A 198 2.30 -0.80 -20.08
N GLU A 199 2.30 -2.06 -19.63
CA GLU A 199 1.21 -2.65 -18.83
C GLU A 199 1.46 -2.43 -17.32
N ALA A 200 1.56 -1.17 -16.88
CA ALA A 200 1.92 -0.83 -15.50
C ALA A 200 1.08 -1.58 -14.43
N LEU A 201 1.77 -2.33 -13.57
CA LEU A 201 1.18 -2.88 -12.35
C LEU A 201 1.05 -1.76 -11.31
N SER A 202 -0.20 -1.41 -10.99
CA SER A 202 -0.46 -0.33 -10.03
C SER A 202 0.10 -0.72 -8.66
N LEU A 203 0.71 0.27 -7.99
CA LEU A 203 1.30 0.17 -6.66
C LEU A 203 2.55 -0.71 -6.53
N LEU A 204 3.18 -1.21 -7.59
CA LEU A 204 4.55 -1.76 -7.50
C LEU A 204 5.59 -0.62 -7.58
N TYR A 205 5.68 0.19 -6.53
CA TYR A 205 6.77 1.14 -6.30
C TYR A 205 7.72 0.61 -5.22
N LYS A 206 8.90 1.24 -5.08
CA LYS A 206 9.97 0.88 -4.13
C LYS A 206 9.41 0.38 -2.80
N THR A 207 9.71 -0.87 -2.44
CA THR A 207 9.42 -1.42 -1.12
C THR A 207 10.52 -1.00 -0.16
N ASP A 208 10.17 -0.24 0.89
CA ASP A 208 11.12 0.17 1.94
C ASP A 208 11.42 -0.95 2.96
N ALA A 209 10.73 -2.09 2.86
CA ALA A 209 10.95 -3.24 3.73
C ALA A 209 12.17 -4.04 3.26
N GLU A 210 13.28 -3.99 4.01
CA GLU A 210 14.33 -5.01 3.90
C GLU A 210 13.75 -6.35 4.35
N VAL A 211 13.40 -7.25 3.42
CA VAL A 211 13.14 -8.65 3.77
C VAL A 211 14.47 -9.30 4.04
N ARG A 212 14.85 -9.34 5.32
CA ARG A 212 15.98 -10.15 5.77
C ARG A 212 15.57 -11.63 5.72
N PRO A 213 16.45 -12.52 5.22
CA PRO A 213 16.19 -13.95 5.15
C PRO A 213 15.91 -14.57 6.52
#